data_AF-A0A848VDA7-F1
#
_entry.id   AF-A0A848VDA7-F1
#
_cell.length_a   1.000
_cell.length_b   1.000
_cell.length_c   1.000
_cell.angle_alpha   90.00
_cell.angle_beta   90.00
_cell.angle_gamma   90.00
#
_symmetry.space_group_name_H-M   'P 1'
#
loop_
_entity.id
_entity.type
_entity.pdbx_description
1 polymer ?
#
loop_
_entity_poly.entity_id
_entity_poly.type
_entity_poly.pdbx_seq_one_letter_code
_entity_poly.pdbx_strand_id
1 'polypeptide(L)' 'MQGNTTLWNRCVRELQAELPEQQFNTWIRPLQAVESDQTLTLLAPNRFVVDWLKQ' A
#
# COMPACT_ATOMS: atom_id res chain seq x y z
N MET A 1 -12.64 6.00 20.72
CA MET A 1 -11.69 6.42 19.68
C MET A 1 -11.68 5.36 18.58
N GLN A 2 -12.66 5.36 17.69
CA GLN A 2 -12.64 4.46 16.53
C GLN A 2 -11.90 5.19 15.43
N GLY A 3 -10.58 5.03 15.39
CA GLY A 3 -9.81 5.46 14.23
C GLY A 3 -10.24 4.57 13.07
N ASN A 4 -11.03 5.13 12.14
CA ASN A 4 -11.51 4.42 10.95
C ASN A 4 -10.30 4.07 10.08
N THR A 5 -9.64 2.97 10.43
CA THR A 5 -8.42 2.51 9.76
C THR A 5 -8.90 1.83 8.50
N THR A 6 -8.74 2.53 7.38
CA THR A 6 -9.06 2.01 6.05
C THR A 6 -8.31 0.69 5.81
N LEU A 7 -8.84 -0.19 4.95
CA LEU A 7 -8.24 -1.50 4.72
C LEU A 7 -6.76 -1.36 4.32
N TRP A 8 -6.46 -0.37 3.48
CA TRP A 8 -5.09 -0.06 3.08
C TRP A 8 -4.18 0.29 4.25
N ASN A 9 -4.63 1.14 5.18
CA ASN A 9 -3.81 1.52 6.33
C ASN A 9 -3.47 0.32 7.23
N ARG A 10 -4.36 -0.68 7.29
CA ARG A 10 -4.06 -1.94 7.96
C ARG A 10 -3.00 -2.72 7.18
N CYS A 11 -3.17 -2.90 5.87
CA CYS A 11 -2.19 -3.56 5.01
C CYS A 11 -0.80 -2.90 5.10
N VAL A 12 -0.73 -1.57 5.07
CA VAL A 12 0.53 -0.81 5.18
C VAL A 12 1.25 -1.10 6.50
N ARG A 13 0.52 -1.22 7.62
CA ARG A 13 1.13 -1.55 8.91
C ARG A 13 1.71 -2.96 8.95
N GLU A 14 0.98 -3.94 8.41
CA GLU A 14 1.48 -5.32 8.32
C GLU A 14 2.70 -5.38 7.38
N LEU A 15 2.61 -4.76 6.20
CA LEU A 15 3.70 -4.69 5.23
C LEU A 15 4.94 -3.98 5.78
N GLN A 16 4.77 -2.98 6.66
CA GLN A 16 5.89 -2.31 7.33
C GLN A 16 6.63 -3.23 8.29
N ALA A 17 5.94 -4.21 8.90
CA ALA A 17 6.55 -5.19 9.79
C ALA A 17 7.20 -6.35 9.01
N GLU A 18 6.66 -6.70 7.83
CA GLU A 18 7.14 -7.82 7.02
C GLU A 18 8.25 -7.44 6.02
N LEU A 19 8.22 -6.22 5.47
CA LEU A 19 9.18 -5.78 4.47
C LEU A 19 10.36 -5.02 5.09
N PRO A 20 11.57 -5.16 4.53
CA PRO A 20 12.69 -4.29 4.89
C PRO A 20 12.36 -2.81 4.66
N GLU A 21 12.82 -1.94 5.55
CA GLU A 21 12.51 -0.49 5.53
C GLU A 21 12.78 0.15 4.15
N GLN A 22 13.86 -0.23 3.48
CA GLN A 22 14.20 0.25 2.15
C GLN A 22 13.16 -0.13 1.09
N GLN A 23 12.67 -1.38 1.11
CA GLN A 23 11.65 -1.84 0.17
C GLN A 23 10.31 -1.17 0.47
N PHE A 24 9.95 -1.06 1.75
CA PHE A 24 8.73 -0.38 2.16
C PHE A 24 8.72 1.09 1.70
N ASN A 25 9.78 1.84 1.96
CA ASN A 25 9.88 3.25 1.59
C ASN A 25 9.92 3.47 0.07
N THR A 26 10.45 2.51 -0.69
CA THR A 26 10.57 2.61 -2.15
C THR A 26 9.27 2.19 -2.85
N TRP A 27 8.64 1.11 -2.41
CA TRP A 27 7.55 0.46 -3.15
C TRP A 27 6.18 0.67 -2.54
N ILE A 28 6.06 0.72 -1.21
CA ILE A 28 4.77 0.78 -0.52
C ILE A 28 4.40 2.22 -0.15
N ARG A 29 5.34 2.98 0.40
CA ARG A 29 5.12 4.37 0.85
C ARG A 29 4.59 5.33 -0.23
N PRO A 30 5.01 5.26 -1.51
CA PRO A 30 4.50 6.18 -2.53
C PRO A 30 3.14 5.74 -3.12
N LEU A 31 2.62 4.58 -2.74
CA LEU A 31 1.32 4.11 -3.23
C LEU A 31 0.18 4.90 -2.57
N GLN A 32 -0.79 5.30 -3.38
CA GLN A 32 -2.04 5.84 -2.88
C GLN A 32 -3.13 4.79 -3.03
N ALA A 33 -3.99 4.66 -2.04
CA ALA A 33 -5.13 3.76 -2.11
C ALA A 33 -6.42 4.54 -2.24
N VAL A 34 -7.26 4.12 -3.19
CA VAL A 34 -8.64 4.57 -3.33
C VAL A 34 -9.53 3.39 -3.01
N GLU A 35 -10.24 3.49 -1.89
CA GLU A 35 -11.23 2.50 -1.45
C GLU A 35 -12.60 2.91 -2.00
N SER A 36 -13.24 2.04 -2.78
CA SER A 36 -14.61 2.25 -3.30
C SER A 36 -15.39 0.95 -3.18
N ASP A 37 -16.55 1.01 -2.52
CA ASP A 37 -17.45 -0.12 -2.28
C ASP A 37 -16.71 -1.37 -1.74
N GLN A 38 -16.39 -2.31 -2.62
CA GLN A 38 -15.69 -3.57 -2.32
C GLN A 38 -14.34 -3.70 -3.03
N THR A 39 -13.83 -2.62 -3.61
CA THR A 39 -12.59 -2.59 -4.38
C THR A 39 -11.58 -1.66 -3.74
N LEU A 40 -10.36 -2.16 -3.58
CA LEU A 40 -9.19 -1.38 -3.19
C LEU A 40 -8.32 -1.15 -4.42
N THR A 41 -8.28 0.08 -4.92
CA THR A 41 -7.44 0.46 -6.07
C THR A 41 -6.15 1.10 -5.58
N LEU A 42 -5.01 0.51 -5.93
CA LEU A 42 -3.69 1.07 -5.62
C LEU A 42 -3.15 1.86 -6.82
N LEU A 43 -2.89 3.13 -6.60
CA LEU A 43 -2.29 4.06 -7.55
C LEU A 43 -0.79 4.10 -7.31
N ALA A 44 -0.04 3.64 -8.30
CA ALA A 44 1.40 3.71 -8.31
C ALA A 44 1.90 4.99 -9.01
N PRO A 45 3.03 5.57 -8.57
CA PRO A 45 3.57 6.78 -9.19
C PRO A 45 4.12 6.53 -10.60
N ASN A 46 4.47 5.29 -10.92
CA ASN A 46 4.96 4.87 -12.23
C ASN A 46 4.74 3.36 -12.43
N ARG A 47 4.98 2.91 -13.65
CA ARG A 47 4.79 1.50 -14.04
C ARG A 47 5.74 0.53 -13.33
N PHE A 48 6.97 0.94 -13.01
CA PHE A 48 7.95 0.06 -12.34
C PHE A 48 7.45 -0.41 -10.98
N VAL A 49 6.80 0.46 -10.21
CA VAL A 49 6.20 0.09 -8.93
C VAL A 49 5.07 -0.93 -9.11
N VAL A 50 4.26 -0.80 -10.17
CA VAL A 50 3.20 -1.78 -10.50
C VAL A 50 3.80 -3.13 -10.88
N ASP A 51 4.85 -3.13 -11.69
CA ASP A 51 5.49 -4.37 -12.14
C ASP A 51 6.15 -5.10 -10.94
N TRP A 52 6.73 -4.37 -9.99
CA TRP A 52 7.27 -4.94 -8.75
C TRP A 52 6.18 -5.58 -7.88
N LEU A 53 5.02 -4.95 -7.73
CA LEU A 53 3.89 -5.48 -6.94
C LEU A 53 3.24 -6.74 -7.54
N LYS A 54 3.43 -7.00 -8.83
CA LYS A 54 2.85 -8.13 -9.56
C LYS A 54 3.72 -9.39 -9.55
N GLN A 55 4.96 -9.29 -9.07
CA GLN A 55 5.85 -10.44 -8.88
C GLN A 55 5.55 -11.15 -7.56
#